data_AF-A0A4V1UV27-F1
#
_entry.id   AF-A0A4V1UV27-F1
#
_cell.length_a   1.000
_cell.length_b   1.000
_cell.length_c   1.000
_cell.angle_alpha   90.00
_cell.angle_beta   90.00
_cell.angle_gamma   90.00
#
_symmetry.space_group_name_H-M   'P 1'
#
loop_
_entity.id
_entity.type
_entity.pdbx_description
1 polymer ?
#
loop_
_entity_poly.entity_id
_entity_poly.type
_entity_poly.pdbx_seq_one_letter_code
_entity_poly.pdbx_strand_id
1 'polypeptide(L)'
;MKLIPNLFTLLNLVFGCLAIISILQNGIVLHYDDDGAQLVAISENLRLASVFIGAAAVIDFLDGFVARLLGATSELGKQLDSLADVVSFGVAPAMIFYQFLRMSWVSEEDGINVQMIWLLPSILIAVAAAYRLGKFNIGEGQRFGFRGMPTPAVGLFA
;
A
#
# COMPACT_ATOMS: atom_id res chain seq x y z
N MET A 1 5.48 28.52 8.21
CA MET A 1 4.29 27.75 7.76
C MET A 1 4.72 26.38 7.21
N LYS A 2 5.35 25.53 8.04
CA LYS A 2 5.80 24.17 7.65
C LYS A 2 4.73 23.09 7.89
N LEU A 3 3.53 23.50 8.33
CA LEU A 3 2.44 22.61 8.74
C LEU A 3 1.67 22.06 7.54
N ILE A 4 1.64 22.80 6.42
CA ILE A 4 0.80 22.49 5.26
C ILE A 4 1.23 21.17 4.59
N PRO A 5 2.52 20.95 4.26
CA PRO A 5 2.93 19.67 3.65
C PRO A 5 2.67 18.48 4.57
N ASN A 6 3.03 18.60 5.86
CA ASN A 6 2.82 17.54 6.84
C ASN A 6 1.34 17.15 7.00
N LEU A 7 0.41 18.09 6.82
CA LEU A 7 -1.03 17.79 6.87
C LEU A 7 -1.46 16.91 5.70
N PHE A 8 -0.94 17.16 4.49
CA PHE A 8 -1.22 16.31 3.35
C PHE A 8 -0.57 14.93 3.49
N THR A 9 0.63 14.84 4.06
CA THR A 9 1.26 13.56 4.36
C THR A 9 0.44 12.73 5.36
N LEU A 10 -0.09 13.38 6.41
CA LEU A 10 -1.01 12.72 7.34
C LEU A 10 -2.32 12.32 6.68
N LEU A 11 -2.79 13.10 5.71
CA LEU A 11 -3.98 12.76 4.93
C LEU A 11 -3.73 11.53 4.05
N ASN A 12 -2.56 11.44 3.37
CA ASN A 12 -2.12 10.23 2.67
C ASN A 12 -2.18 9.02 3.61
N LEU A 13 -1.60 9.13 4.81
CA LEU A 13 -1.64 8.06 5.82
C LEU A 13 -3.06 7.65 6.22
N VAL A 14 -3.99 8.61 6.36
CA VAL A 14 -5.41 8.30 6.63
C VAL A 14 -6.02 7.46 5.51
N PHE A 15 -5.76 7.79 4.25
CA PHE A 15 -6.25 7.00 3.11
C PHE A 15 -5.62 5.61 3.06
N GLY A 16 -4.32 5.47 3.37
CA GLY A 16 -3.67 4.17 3.53
C GLY A 16 -4.33 3.30 4.61
N CYS A 17 -4.64 3.88 5.77
CA CYS A 17 -5.35 3.20 6.84
C CYS A 17 -6.78 2.82 6.44
N LEU A 18 -7.52 3.71 5.75
CA LEU A 18 -8.87 3.41 5.25
C LEU A 18 -8.86 2.28 4.23
N ALA A 19 -7.83 2.20 3.38
CA ALA A 19 -7.63 1.07 2.47
C ALA A 19 -7.47 -0.24 3.25
N ILE A 20 -6.60 -0.26 4.28
CA ILE A 20 -6.38 -1.45 5.12
C ILE A 20 -7.68 -1.87 5.84
N ILE A 21 -8.43 -0.92 6.41
CA ILE A 21 -9.71 -1.19 7.06
C ILE A 21 -10.69 -1.81 6.06
N SER A 22 -10.78 -1.25 4.86
CA SER A 22 -11.66 -1.76 3.79
C SER A 22 -11.26 -3.17 3.35
N ILE A 23 -9.96 -3.47 3.31
CA ILE A 23 -9.44 -4.81 3.01
C ILE A 23 -9.84 -5.80 4.11
N LEU A 24 -9.63 -5.44 5.38
CA LEU A 24 -9.92 -6.30 6.53
C LEU A 24 -11.43 -6.57 6.73
N GLN A 25 -12.29 -5.62 6.35
CA GLN A 25 -13.74 -5.79 6.41
C GLN A 25 -14.29 -6.73 5.33
N ASN A 26 -13.49 -7.12 4.33
CA ASN A 26 -13.91 -8.12 3.37
C ASN A 26 -13.99 -9.51 4.01
N GLY A 27 -15.21 -9.97 4.23
CA GLY A 27 -15.49 -11.40 4.30
C GLY A 27 -15.15 -12.08 2.97
N ILE A 28 -14.70 -13.34 3.01
CA ILE A 28 -14.61 -14.15 1.78
C ILE A 28 -16.05 -14.42 1.35
N VAL A 29 -16.51 -13.77 0.28
CA VAL A 29 -17.82 -14.05 -0.31
C VAL A 29 -17.61 -15.08 -1.41
N LEU A 30 -17.97 -16.33 -1.12
CA LEU A 30 -17.99 -17.40 -2.13
C LEU A 30 -19.29 -17.26 -2.93
N HIS A 31 -19.18 -16.82 -4.18
CA HIS A 31 -20.29 -16.91 -5.12
C HIS A 31 -20.22 -18.27 -5.81
N TYR A 32 -21.26 -19.07 -5.59
CA TYR A 32 -21.49 -20.31 -6.33
C TYR A 32 -22.32 -19.97 -7.57
N ASP A 33 -21.79 -20.29 -8.75
CA ASP A 33 -22.54 -20.21 -10.00
C ASP A 33 -23.55 -21.38 -10.09
N ASP A 34 -24.61 -21.23 -10.89
CA ASP A 34 -25.69 -22.23 -11.04
C ASP A 34 -25.18 -23.59 -11.60
N ASP A 35 -23.97 -23.63 -12.19
CA ASP A 35 -23.26 -24.82 -12.67
C ASP A 35 -22.30 -25.44 -11.63
N GLY A 36 -22.25 -24.93 -10.40
CA GLY A 36 -21.38 -25.45 -9.33
C GLY A 36 -19.92 -24.98 -9.40
N ALA A 37 -19.59 -24.06 -10.30
CA ALA A 37 -18.28 -23.42 -10.35
C ALA A 37 -18.13 -22.40 -9.20
N GLN A 38 -17.04 -22.50 -8.42
CA GLN A 38 -16.66 -21.46 -7.45
C GLN A 38 -16.09 -20.26 -8.22
N LEU A 39 -16.86 -19.18 -8.32
CA LEU A 39 -16.36 -17.92 -8.84
C LEU A 39 -15.90 -17.05 -7.68
N VAL A 40 -14.58 -16.91 -7.55
CA VAL A 40 -13.98 -15.94 -6.63
C VAL A 40 -14.18 -14.53 -7.22
N ALA A 41 -15.28 -13.89 -6.85
CA ALA A 41 -15.53 -12.50 -7.22
C ALA A 41 -14.70 -11.56 -6.34
N ILE A 42 -14.03 -10.58 -6.97
CA ILE A 42 -13.39 -9.48 -6.26
C ILE A 42 -14.48 -8.72 -5.50
N SER A 43 -14.40 -8.72 -4.18
CA SER A 43 -15.37 -8.04 -3.33
C SER A 43 -15.37 -6.54 -3.59
N GLU A 44 -16.54 -5.93 -3.46
CA GLU A 44 -16.71 -4.48 -3.65
C GLU A 44 -15.78 -3.66 -2.74
N ASN A 45 -15.51 -4.11 -1.51
CA ASN A 45 -14.60 -3.37 -0.63
C ASN A 45 -13.12 -3.52 -1.02
N LEU A 46 -12.73 -4.57 -1.77
CA LEU A 46 -11.37 -4.65 -2.32
C LEU A 46 -11.18 -3.64 -3.45
N ARG A 47 -12.22 -3.42 -4.27
CA ARG A 47 -12.26 -2.34 -5.27
C ARG A 47 -12.14 -0.97 -4.60
N LEU A 48 -12.87 -0.73 -3.51
CA LEU A 48 -12.76 0.50 -2.73
C LEU A 48 -11.37 0.69 -2.12
N ALA A 49 -10.75 -0.38 -1.63
CA ALA A 49 -9.37 -0.31 -1.12
C ALA A 49 -8.36 0.14 -2.18
N SER A 50 -8.45 -0.39 -3.41
CA SER A 50 -7.62 0.06 -4.53
C SER A 50 -7.84 1.54 -4.86
N VAL A 51 -9.09 2.02 -4.80
CA VAL A 51 -9.42 3.44 -5.00
C VAL A 51 -8.78 4.30 -3.90
N PHE A 52 -8.81 3.87 -2.64
CA PHE A 52 -8.17 4.59 -1.54
C PHE A 52 -6.64 4.65 -1.67
N ILE A 53 -5.99 3.57 -2.11
CA ILE A 53 -4.54 3.57 -2.41
C ILE A 53 -4.23 4.54 -3.56
N GLY A 54 -5.05 4.54 -4.61
CA GLY A 54 -4.91 5.50 -5.71
C GLY A 54 -5.09 6.95 -5.25
N ALA A 55 -6.07 7.23 -4.39
CA ALA A 55 -6.26 8.55 -3.81
C ALA A 55 -5.07 8.96 -2.92
N ALA A 56 -4.52 8.02 -2.14
CA ALA A 56 -3.32 8.22 -1.33
C ALA A 56 -2.12 8.63 -2.21
N ALA A 57 -1.92 7.97 -3.35
CA ALA A 57 -0.87 8.30 -4.33
C ALA A 57 -1.01 9.71 -4.94
N VAL A 58 -2.24 10.15 -5.19
CA VAL A 58 -2.49 11.52 -5.68
C VAL A 58 -2.14 12.55 -4.60
N ILE A 59 -2.48 12.28 -3.34
CA ILE A 59 -2.22 13.19 -2.23
C ILE A 59 -0.72 13.28 -1.92
N ASP A 60 -0.01 12.16 -1.99
CA ASP A 60 1.47 12.07 -1.91
C ASP A 60 2.18 12.83 -3.04
N PHE A 61 1.61 12.80 -4.25
CA PHE A 61 2.16 13.63 -5.31
C PHE A 61 1.96 15.12 -5.03
N LEU A 62 0.81 15.49 -4.46
CA LEU A 62 0.47 16.87 -4.14
C LEU A 62 1.28 17.42 -2.96
N ASP A 63 1.56 16.63 -1.93
CA ASP A 63 2.33 17.09 -0.77
C ASP A 63 3.80 17.33 -1.11
N GLY A 64 4.40 16.46 -1.92
CA GLY A 64 5.74 16.62 -2.47
C GLY A 64 5.83 17.80 -3.42
N PHE A 65 4.78 18.05 -4.22
CA PHE A 65 4.70 19.23 -5.09
C PHE A 65 4.60 20.53 -4.28
N VAL A 66 3.72 20.58 -3.27
CA VAL A 66 3.52 21.75 -2.39
C VAL A 66 4.77 22.02 -1.54
N ALA A 67 5.44 20.99 -1.02
CA ALA A 67 6.69 21.13 -0.26
C ALA A 67 7.80 21.76 -1.11
N ARG A 68 7.90 21.37 -2.38
CA ARG A 68 8.86 21.95 -3.34
C ARG A 68 8.50 23.40 -3.70
N LEU A 69 7.22 23.68 -3.94
CA LEU A 69 6.75 25.03 -4.33
C LEU A 69 6.94 26.04 -3.19
N LEU A 70 6.70 25.63 -1.95
CA LEU A 70 6.82 26.50 -0.78
C LEU A 70 8.25 26.58 -0.21
N GLY A 71 9.20 25.82 -0.75
CA GLY A 71 10.57 25.71 -0.21
C GLY A 71 10.61 25.28 1.25
N ALA A 72 9.55 24.60 1.72
CA ALA A 72 9.28 24.33 3.12
C ALA A 72 9.56 22.85 3.45
N THR A 73 10.73 22.36 3.06
CA THR A 73 11.19 21.01 3.41
C THR A 73 11.64 20.99 4.87
N SER A 74 11.17 20.02 5.64
CA SER A 74 11.60 19.80 7.02
C SER A 74 12.03 18.36 7.21
N GLU A 75 13.05 18.14 8.04
CA GLU A 75 13.53 16.78 8.37
C GLU A 75 12.40 15.92 8.96
N LEU A 76 11.56 16.52 9.80
CA LEU A 76 10.36 15.85 10.33
C LEU A 76 9.41 15.42 9.21
N GLY A 77 9.12 16.32 8.26
CA GLY A 77 8.23 16.04 7.13
C GLY A 77 8.78 14.92 6.25
N LYS A 78 10.09 14.90 5.98
CA LYS A 78 10.75 13.84 5.21
C LYS A 78 10.64 12.46 5.89
N GLN A 79 10.78 12.41 7.21
CA GLN A 79 10.58 11.16 7.96
C GLN A 79 9.11 10.73 7.99
N LEU A 80 8.20 11.69 8.16
CA LEU A 80 6.76 11.44 8.19
C LEU A 80 6.25 10.92 6.83
N ASP A 81 6.75 11.48 5.73
CA ASP A 81 6.53 11.05 4.35
C ASP A 81 6.94 9.59 4.15
N SER A 82 8.16 9.25 4.54
CA SER A 82 8.65 7.87 4.47
C SER A 82 7.81 6.89 5.32
N LEU A 83 7.27 7.32 6.46
CA LEU A 83 6.39 6.48 7.29
C LEU A 83 5.00 6.30 6.67
N ALA A 84 4.43 7.37 6.12
CA ALA A 84 3.15 7.33 5.41
C ALA A 84 3.24 6.43 4.16
N ASP A 85 4.31 6.56 3.39
CA ASP A 85 4.62 5.74 2.22
C ASP A 85 4.66 4.25 2.53
N VAL A 86 5.26 3.85 3.66
CA VAL A 86 5.30 2.45 4.08
C VAL A 86 3.90 1.92 4.31
N VAL A 87 3.00 2.70 4.92
CA VAL A 87 1.64 2.25 5.21
C VAL A 87 0.79 2.23 3.93
N SER A 88 0.78 3.33 3.18
CA SER A 88 -0.08 3.49 1.99
C SER A 88 0.37 2.65 0.80
N PHE A 89 1.68 2.51 0.57
CA PHE A 89 2.23 1.84 -0.62
C PHE A 89 3.04 0.57 -0.32
N GLY A 90 3.33 0.28 0.95
CA GLY A 90 3.94 -0.98 1.37
C GLY A 90 2.91 -1.94 1.96
N VAL A 91 2.29 -1.52 3.06
CA VAL A 91 1.38 -2.35 3.86
C VAL A 91 0.03 -2.54 3.17
N ALA A 92 -0.60 -1.48 2.65
CA ALA A 92 -1.90 -1.64 2.01
C ALA A 92 -1.87 -2.58 0.78
N PRO A 93 -0.90 -2.50 -0.15
CA PRO A 93 -0.75 -3.48 -1.23
C PRO A 93 -0.40 -4.89 -0.72
N ALA A 94 0.44 -5.01 0.31
CA ALA A 94 0.72 -6.30 0.95
C ALA A 94 -0.56 -6.97 1.48
N MET A 95 -1.48 -6.18 2.05
CA MET A 95 -2.77 -6.68 2.53
C MET A 95 -3.71 -7.10 1.40
N ILE A 96 -3.68 -6.43 0.24
CA ILE A 96 -4.39 -6.87 -0.96
C ILE A 96 -3.84 -8.24 -1.42
N PHE A 97 -2.51 -8.37 -1.50
CA PHE A 97 -1.87 -9.61 -1.90
C PHE A 97 -2.16 -10.75 -0.91
N TYR A 98 -2.19 -10.46 0.40
CA TYR A 98 -2.62 -11.39 1.44
C TYR A 98 -4.03 -11.93 1.18
N GLN A 99 -4.98 -11.06 0.80
CA GLN A 99 -6.34 -11.48 0.51
C GLN A 99 -6.43 -12.34 -0.75
N PHE A 100 -5.64 -12.03 -1.79
CA PHE A 100 -5.56 -12.87 -2.99
C PHE A 100 -4.96 -14.25 -2.70
N LEU A 101 -3.88 -14.33 -1.91
CA LEU A 101 -3.33 -15.61 -1.47
C LEU A 101 -4.38 -16.41 -0.68
N ARG A 102 -5.11 -15.77 0.24
CA ARG A 102 -6.20 -16.46 0.95
C ARG A 102 -7.27 -17.01 0.01
N MET A 103 -7.72 -16.23 -0.96
CA MET A 103 -8.75 -16.64 -1.91
C MET A 103 -8.29 -17.81 -2.80
N SER A 104 -7.03 -17.80 -3.24
CA SER A 104 -6.47 -18.85 -4.08
C SER A 104 -6.41 -20.21 -3.36
N TRP A 105 -6.16 -20.23 -2.05
CA TRP A 105 -6.11 -21.47 -1.27
C TRP A 105 -7.48 -21.98 -0.82
N VAL A 106 -8.48 -21.10 -0.65
CA VAL A 106 -9.86 -21.50 -0.31
C VAL A 106 -10.54 -22.28 -1.44
N SER A 107 -10.00 -22.21 -2.66
CA SER A 107 -10.48 -22.97 -3.82
C SER A 107 -10.04 -24.45 -3.81
N GLU A 108 -9.19 -24.87 -2.86
CA GLU A 108 -8.84 -26.28 -2.64
C GLU A 108 -9.72 -26.90 -1.54
N GLU A 109 -10.01 -28.21 -1.64
CA GLU A 109 -10.97 -28.94 -0.79
C GLU A 109 -10.69 -28.87 0.73
N ASP A 110 -9.46 -28.54 1.16
CA ASP A 110 -9.03 -28.37 2.56
C ASP A 110 -8.70 -26.90 2.95
N GLY A 111 -9.03 -25.93 2.09
CA GLY A 111 -8.56 -24.54 2.11
C GLY A 111 -9.01 -23.64 3.26
N ILE A 112 -9.81 -24.15 4.21
CA ILE A 112 -10.38 -23.36 5.32
C ILE A 112 -9.32 -23.10 6.42
N ASN A 113 -8.31 -23.98 6.54
CA ASN A 113 -7.16 -23.82 7.46
C ASN A 113 -5.86 -23.55 6.68
N VAL A 114 -5.79 -22.41 6.00
CA VAL A 114 -4.53 -21.95 5.38
C VAL A 114 -3.50 -21.69 6.48
N GLN A 115 -2.42 -22.47 6.50
CA GLN A 115 -1.33 -22.24 7.45
C GLN A 115 -0.71 -20.86 7.20
N MET A 116 -0.44 -20.12 8.28
CA MET A 116 0.11 -18.76 8.20
C MET A 116 1.39 -18.68 7.35
N ILE A 117 2.17 -19.77 7.28
CA ILE A 117 3.39 -19.86 6.48
C ILE A 117 3.16 -19.55 4.99
N TRP A 118 2.01 -19.92 4.43
CA TRP A 118 1.67 -19.71 3.01
C TRP A 118 1.24 -18.28 2.72
N LEU A 119 0.87 -17.53 3.76
CA LEU A 119 0.46 -16.13 3.67
C LEU A 119 1.63 -15.17 3.93
N LEU A 120 2.74 -15.64 4.51
CA LEU A 120 3.95 -14.85 4.78
C LEU A 120 4.54 -14.12 3.56
N PRO A 121 4.49 -14.64 2.31
CA PRO A 121 5.03 -13.93 1.16
C PRO A 121 4.44 -12.53 0.94
N SER A 122 3.20 -12.28 1.38
CA SER A 122 2.60 -10.94 1.26
C SER A 122 3.32 -9.89 2.09
N ILE A 123 3.83 -10.27 3.27
CA ILE A 123 4.53 -9.37 4.20
C ILE A 123 5.89 -8.94 3.63
N LEU A 124 6.49 -9.74 2.74
CA LEU A 124 7.75 -9.39 2.10
C LEU A 124 7.64 -8.09 1.28
N ILE A 125 6.46 -7.77 0.74
CA ILE A 125 6.21 -6.52 0.02
C ILE A 125 6.37 -5.32 0.96
N ALA A 126 5.74 -5.38 2.14
CA ALA A 126 5.84 -4.32 3.14
C ALA A 126 7.28 -4.18 3.70
N VAL A 127 7.95 -5.31 3.95
CA VAL A 127 9.34 -5.33 4.43
C VAL A 127 10.30 -4.75 3.39
N ALA A 128 10.14 -5.12 2.12
CA ALA A 128 10.96 -4.59 1.02
C ALA A 128 10.73 -3.08 0.82
N ALA A 129 9.48 -2.62 0.91
CA ALA A 129 9.14 -1.21 0.84
C ALA A 129 9.81 -0.42 1.97
N ALA A 130 9.69 -0.89 3.22
CA ALA A 130 10.32 -0.27 4.38
C ALA A 130 11.86 -0.22 4.27
N TYR A 131 12.48 -1.32 3.84
CA TYR A 131 13.94 -1.36 3.64
C TYR A 131 14.40 -0.39 2.55
N ARG A 132 13.68 -0.30 1.43
CA ARG A 132 13.99 0.63 0.33
C ARG A 132 13.91 2.09 0.81
N LEU A 133 12.84 2.45 1.51
CA LEU A 133 12.62 3.81 2.03
C LEU A 133 13.64 4.17 3.12
N GLY A 134 13.96 3.25 4.02
CA GLY A 134 15.01 3.44 5.03
C GLY A 134 16.39 3.68 4.42
N LYS A 135 16.76 2.91 3.39
CA LYS A 135 18.02 3.12 2.65
C LYS A 135 18.04 4.47 1.92
N PHE A 136 16.90 4.91 1.39
CA PHE A 136 16.76 6.22 0.76
C PHE A 136 16.90 7.37 1.77
N ASN A 137 16.39 7.21 2.99
CA ASN A 137 16.43 8.26 4.00
C ASN A 137 17.84 8.51 4.58
N ILE A 138 18.66 7.45 4.71
CA ILE A 138 20.05 7.51 5.23
C ILE A 138 21.06 7.93 4.16
N GLY A 139 20.68 7.91 2.87
CA GLY A 139 21.52 8.33 1.74
C GLY A 139 21.75 9.83 1.68
N GLU A 140 22.42 10.41 2.68
CA GLU A 140 22.90 11.79 2.66
C GLU A 140 24.16 11.90 1.78
N GLY A 141 23.98 11.95 0.46
CA GLY A 141 25.11 12.25 -0.41
C GLY A 141 24.94 11.92 -1.90
N GLN A 142 24.84 13.00 -2.68
CA GLN A 142 25.24 13.15 -4.10
C GLN A 142 24.16 12.74 -5.12
N ARG A 143 23.42 13.70 -5.70
CA ARG A 143 23.82 14.58 -6.82
C ARG A 143 24.29 13.75 -8.02
N PHE A 144 23.49 13.76 -9.09
CA PHE A 144 23.68 13.08 -10.38
C PHE A 144 23.19 11.62 -10.47
N GLY A 145 21.94 11.47 -10.93
CA GLY A 145 21.42 10.22 -11.51
C GLY A 145 20.36 9.53 -10.66
N PHE A 146 19.14 9.40 -11.22
CA PHE A 146 18.11 8.50 -10.69
C PHE A 146 18.63 7.06 -10.75
N ARG A 147 18.79 6.42 -9.59
CA ARG A 147 19.15 4.99 -9.51
C ARG A 147 18.09 4.23 -8.70
N GLY A 148 17.10 3.72 -9.41
CA GLY A 148 16.02 2.89 -8.86
C GLY A 148 14.65 3.31 -9.38
N MET A 149 13.74 2.34 -9.53
CA MET A 149 12.35 2.60 -9.88
C MET A 149 11.68 3.35 -8.71
N PRO A 150 11.01 4.50 -8.94
CA PRO A 150 10.27 5.21 -7.91
C PRO A 150 9.26 4.30 -7.21
N THR A 151 9.17 4.40 -5.88
CA THR A 151 8.17 3.71 -5.05
C THR A 151 6.75 3.76 -5.62
N PRO A 152 6.28 4.91 -6.18
CA PRO A 152 4.94 4.99 -6.77
C PRO A 152 4.76 4.09 -8.00
N ALA A 153 5.82 3.89 -8.80
CA ALA A 153 5.74 3.05 -9.99
C ALA A 153 5.64 1.56 -9.62
N VAL A 154 6.34 1.11 -8.57
CA VAL A 154 6.18 -0.28 -8.08
C VAL A 154 4.76 -0.51 -7.57
N GLY A 155 4.15 0.48 -6.90
CA GLY A 155 2.76 0.39 -6.46
C GLY A 155 1.72 0.45 -7.58
N LEU A 156 2.07 1.01 -8.75
CA LEU A 156 1.18 1.09 -9.92
C LEU A 156 1.27 -0.14 -10.84
N PHE A 157 2.38 -0.90 -10.75
CA PHE A 157 2.64 -2.11 -11.56
C PHE A 157 2.41 -3.42 -10.81
N ALA A 158 2.06 -3.38 -9.52
CA ALA A 158 1.67 -4.54 -8.71
C ALA A 158 0.16 -4.73 -8.74
#